data_AF-A0A7L4YCC0-F1
#
_entry.id   AF-A0A7L4YCC0-F1
#
_cell.length_a   1.000
_cell.length_b   1.000
_cell.length_c   1.000
_cell.angle_alpha   90.00
_cell.angle_beta   90.00
_cell.angle_gamma   90.00
#
_symmetry.space_group_name_H-M   'P 1'
#
loop_
_entity.id
_entity.type
_entity.pdbx_description
1 polymer ?
#
loop_
_entity_poly.entity_id
_entity_poly.type
_entity_poly.pdbx_seq_one_letter_code
_entity_poly.pdbx_strand_id
1 'polypeptide(L)' 'METAEPVTGDYPTEPRLPLLTAAEAREAVGYLNLLETLDLTPRGQAAGQLAADLARRIPSP' A
#
# COMPACT_ATOMS: atom_id res chain seq x y z
N MET A 1 11.99 28.44 -14.20
CA MET A 1 11.83 27.00 -14.49
C MET A 1 12.76 26.28 -13.55
N GLU A 2 12.22 25.75 -12.47
CA GLU A 2 12.97 24.98 -11.48
C GLU A 2 13.10 23.56 -12.06
N THR A 3 14.27 23.25 -12.61
CA THR A 3 14.60 21.90 -13.06
C THR A 3 14.75 21.04 -11.82
N ALA A 4 13.73 20.25 -11.49
CA ALA A 4 13.81 19.28 -10.42
C ALA A 4 15.01 18.36 -10.71
N GLU A 5 16.01 18.39 -9.81
CA GLU A 5 17.15 17.50 -9.91
C GLU A 5 16.66 16.04 -9.94
N PRO A 6 17.26 15.18 -10.79
CA PRO A 6 16.86 13.78 -10.83
C PRO A 6 17.13 13.17 -9.46
N VAL A 7 16.08 12.65 -8.83
CA VAL A 7 16.19 11.89 -7.57
C VAL A 7 17.05 10.67 -7.85
N THR A 8 18.33 10.76 -7.48
CA THR A 8 19.32 9.70 -7.59
C THR A 8 19.28 8.89 -6.31
N GLY A 9 18.30 7.98 -6.22
CA GLY A 9 18.25 6.96 -5.18
C GLY A 9 19.07 5.75 -5.62
N ASP A 10 20.04 5.34 -4.81
CA ASP A 10 20.71 4.06 -4.96
C ASP A 10 19.71 2.94 -4.65
N TYR A 11 19.08 2.40 -5.70
CA TYR A 11 18.21 1.24 -5.55
C TYR A 11 19.07 0.01 -5.29
N PRO A 12 18.74 -0.83 -4.29
CA PRO A 12 19.48 -2.05 -4.02
C PRO A 12 19.46 -2.97 -5.27
N THR A 13 20.59 -3.63 -5.52
CA THR A 13 20.78 -4.60 -6.61
C THR A 13 20.09 -5.94 -6.36
N GLU A 14 19.55 -6.14 -5.16
CA GLU A 14 18.78 -7.32 -4.79
C GLU A 14 17.50 -7.44 -5.65
N PRO A 15 17.01 -8.67 -5.91
CA PRO A 15 15.77 -8.86 -6.64
C PRO A 15 14.65 -8.06 -5.96
N ARG A 16 14.11 -7.08 -6.68
CA ARG A 16 12.95 -6.33 -6.21
C ARG A 16 11.80 -7.33 -6.07
N LEU A 17 11.13 -7.31 -4.93
CA LEU A 17 9.86 -8.01 -4.80
C LEU A 17 8.94 -7.53 -5.95
N PRO A 18 8.19 -8.45 -6.59
CA PRO A 18 7.25 -8.06 -7.62
C PRO A 18 6.27 -7.04 -7.03
N LEU A 19 6.03 -5.97 -7.81
CA LEU A 19 5.03 -4.99 -7.43
C LEU A 19 3.66 -5.67 -7.43
N LEU A 20 2.86 -5.38 -6.40
CA LEU A 20 1.47 -5.83 -6.36
C LEU A 20 0.72 -5.32 -7.58
N THR A 21 -0.01 -6.21 -8.23
CA THR A 21 -0.99 -5.86 -9.26
C THR A 21 -2.16 -5.09 -8.64
N ALA A 22 -2.93 -4.38 -9.48
CA ALA A 22 -4.14 -3.71 -9.01
C ALA A 22 -5.17 -4.68 -8.41
N ALA A 23 -5.22 -5.94 -8.89
CA ALA A 23 -6.09 -6.97 -8.33
C ALA A 23 -5.63 -7.39 -6.92
N GLU A 24 -4.35 -7.72 -6.76
CA GLU A 24 -3.77 -8.09 -5.46
C GLU A 24 -3.87 -6.95 -4.45
N ALA A 25 -3.70 -5.69 -4.89
CA ALA A 25 -3.88 -4.53 -4.04
C ALA A 25 -5.32 -4.40 -3.51
N ARG A 26 -6.34 -4.72 -4.33
CA ARG A 26 -7.74 -4.74 -3.89
C ARG A 26 -8.01 -5.87 -2.90
N GLU A 27 -7.44 -7.05 -3.13
CA GLU A 27 -7.54 -8.17 -2.18
C GLU A 27 -6.90 -7.83 -0.83
N ALA A 28 -5.72 -7.21 -0.85
CA ALA A 28 -5.04 -6.75 0.37
C ALA A 28 -5.90 -5.76 1.18
N VAL A 29 -6.59 -4.82 0.51
CA VAL A 29 -7.56 -3.93 1.17
C VAL A 29 -8.69 -4.73 1.83
N GLY A 30 -9.22 -5.76 1.16
CA GLY A 30 -10.21 -6.67 1.74
C GLY A 30 -9.72 -7.37 3.01
N TYR A 31 -8.49 -7.88 3.01
CA TYR A 31 -7.90 -8.53 4.18
C TYR A 31 -7.64 -7.57 5.34
N LEU A 32 -7.22 -6.33 5.05
CA LEU A 32 -7.00 -5.31 6.08
C LEU A 32 -8.31 -4.88 6.75
N ASN A 33 -9.38 -4.72 5.98
CA ASN A 33 -10.72 -4.46 6.51
C ASN A 33 -11.21 -5.64 7.38
N LEU A 34 -10.96 -6.89 6.94
CA LEU A 34 -11.27 -8.05 7.76
C LEU A 34 -10.48 -8.03 9.07
N LEU A 35 -9.18 -7.73 9.01
CA LEU A 35 -8.34 -7.65 10.20
C LEU A 35 -8.82 -6.58 11.19
N GLU A 36 -9.28 -5.42 10.72
CA GLU A 36 -9.87 -4.38 11.57
C GLU A 36 -11.07 -4.92 12.36
N THR A 37 -11.91 -5.77 11.75
CA THR A 37 -13.08 -6.34 12.43
C THR A 37 -12.74 -7.48 13.41
N LEU A 38 -11.63 -8.18 13.17
CA LEU A 38 -11.20 -9.32 13.99
C LEU A 38 -10.28 -8.91 15.15
N ASP A 39 -9.51 -7.83 14.99
CA ASP A 39 -8.53 -7.36 15.97
C ASP A 39 -9.00 -6.05 16.63
N LEU A 40 -9.60 -6.16 17.82
CA LEU A 40 -10.11 -5.01 18.59
C LEU A 40 -9.00 -4.20 19.29
N THR A 41 -7.72 -4.53 19.07
CA THR A 41 -6.59 -3.75 19.58
C THR A 41 -6.27 -2.58 18.64
N PRO A 42 -5.37 -1.64 19.03
CA PRO A 42 -4.94 -0.57 18.14
C PRO A 42 -4.35 -1.05 16.80
N ARG A 43 -3.90 -2.32 16.72
CA ARG A 43 -3.40 -2.92 15.48
C ARG A 43 -4.51 -3.08 14.43
N GLY A 44 -5.72 -3.47 14.82
CA GLY A 44 -6.84 -3.55 13.87
C GLY A 44 -7.25 -2.18 13.33
N GLN A 45 -7.27 -1.16 14.20
CA GLN A 45 -7.52 0.21 13.77
C GLN A 45 -6.46 0.71 12.77
N ALA A 46 -5.18 0.39 13.01
CA ALA A 46 -4.11 0.70 12.08
C ALA A 46 -4.27 -0.02 10.73
N ALA A 47 -4.80 -1.25 10.74
CA ALA A 47 -5.11 -1.98 9.51
C ALA A 47 -6.22 -1.29 8.70
N GLY A 48 -7.30 -0.84 9.35
CA GLY A 48 -8.37 -0.07 8.70
C GLY A 48 -7.87 1.25 8.10
N GLN A 49 -7.01 1.98 8.83
CA GLN A 49 -6.40 3.20 8.31
C GLN A 49 -5.53 2.93 7.07
N LEU A 50 -4.70 1.88 7.11
CA LEU A 50 -3.89 1.46 5.97
C LEU A 50 -4.76 1.04 4.77
N ALA A 51 -5.87 0.32 5.01
CA ALA A 51 -6.81 -0.06 3.97
C ALA A 51 -7.40 1.17 3.27
N ALA A 52 -7.81 2.19 4.04
CA ALA A 52 -8.34 3.44 3.50
C ALA A 52 -7.30 4.21 2.68
N ASP A 53 -6.05 4.25 3.14
CA ASP A 53 -4.94 4.88 2.42
C ASP A 53 -4.62 4.18 1.09
N LEU A 54 -4.65 2.84 1.08
CA LEU A 54 -4.44 2.05 -0.13
C LEU A 54 -5.60 2.20 -1.10
N ALA A 55 -6.85 2.11 -0.63
CA ALA A 55 -8.03 2.23 -1.47
C ALA A 55 -8.07 3.54 -2.28
N ARG A 56 -7.57 4.65 -1.70
CA ARG A 56 -7.46 5.95 -2.39
C ARG A 56 -6.43 5.97 -3.53
N ARG A 57 -5.45 5.07 -3.51
CA ARG A 57 -4.32 5.03 -4.46
C ARG A 57 -4.50 3.98 -5.56
N ILE A 58 -5.43 3.04 -5.38
CA ILE A 58 -5.70 2.01 -6.39
C ILE A 58 -6.52 2.64 -7.54
N PRO A 59 -6.11 2.45 -8.81
CA PRO A 59 -6.88 2.94 -9.95
C PRO A 59 -8.32 2.39 -9.94
N SER A 60 -9.27 3.23 -10.35
CA SER A 60 -10.62 2.75 -10.65
C SER A 60 -10.56 1.65 -11.73
N PRO A 61 -11.47 0.66 -11.69
CA PRO A 61 -11.57 -0.35 -12.74
C PRO A 61 -11.70 0.27 -14.14
#